data_AF-A0A7J7NFN7-F1
#
_entry.id   AF-A0A7J7NFN7-F1
#
_cell.length_a   1.000
_cell.length_b   1.000
_cell.length_c   1.000
_cell.angle_alpha   90.00
_cell.angle_beta   90.00
_cell.angle_gamma   90.00
#
_symmetry.space_group_name_H-M   'P 1'
#
loop_
_entity.id
_entity.type
_entity.pdbx_description
1 polymer ?
#
loop_
_entity_poly.entity_id
_entity_poly.type
_entity_poly.pdbx_seq_one_letter_code
_entity_poly.pdbx_strand_id
1 'polypeptide(L)'
;MLFYSESVCLEEFPSPEAPMYRVILSTKPPKEYLKTKISKEKGKDSCEEVAWGKEFSDLRDVLETNGYSSEHNQVEEDIDDCDRRSRQVGEPEYKLLISIHDKKYKGGLKEALKIDIDKVGRLSLIEQALGKATLHHGNNLVRFTHKNLLRVYPKGTQFDSSNSNPLIGWMHGCQMVAFNMQGYDRSLADARNVYWLIQGMFRSNGGCGYVKKPDFLMKEDQHNQLFDPKVKLPVKKTLKDK
;
A
#
# COMPACT_ATOMS: atom_id res chain seq x y z
N MET A 1 -19.45 -12.17 1.87
CA MET A 1 -19.76 -11.80 0.47
C MET A 1 -18.66 -10.87 -0.03
N LEU A 2 -18.24 -10.99 -1.30
CA LEU A 2 -17.19 -10.15 -1.89
C LEU A 2 -17.76 -8.82 -2.40
N PHE A 3 -16.96 -7.74 -2.37
CA PHE A 3 -17.28 -6.48 -3.03
C PHE A 3 -16.80 -6.50 -4.50
N TYR A 4 -17.67 -6.09 -5.41
CA TYR A 4 -17.41 -6.05 -6.85
C TYR A 4 -17.47 -4.61 -7.32
N SER A 5 -16.53 -4.23 -8.18
CA SER A 5 -16.56 -2.94 -8.84
C SER A 5 -17.37 -3.01 -10.14
N GLU A 6 -18.08 -1.93 -10.47
CA GLU A 6 -18.77 -1.80 -11.77
C GLU A 6 -17.78 -1.61 -12.93
N SER A 7 -16.59 -1.09 -12.63
CA SER A 7 -15.52 -0.85 -13.58
C SER A 7 -14.17 -1.35 -13.07
N VAL A 8 -13.29 -1.76 -13.99
CA VAL A 8 -11.91 -2.14 -13.67
C VAL A 8 -11.08 -0.93 -13.22
N CYS A 9 -11.33 0.25 -13.81
CA CYS A 9 -10.70 1.51 -13.40
C CYS A 9 -11.69 2.37 -12.63
N LEU A 10 -11.31 2.78 -11.42
CA LEU A 10 -12.07 3.70 -10.59
C LEU A 10 -11.48 5.11 -10.69
N GLU A 11 -12.35 6.11 -10.82
CA GLU A 11 -11.98 7.53 -10.73
C GLU A 11 -11.86 8.00 -9.27
N GLU A 12 -12.59 7.35 -8.36
CA GLU A 12 -12.59 7.62 -6.93
C GLU A 12 -12.85 6.33 -6.13
N PHE A 13 -12.31 6.23 -4.92
CA PHE A 13 -12.61 5.10 -4.04
C PHE A 13 -14.00 5.24 -3.42
N PRO A 14 -14.75 4.13 -3.28
CA PRO A 14 -16.04 4.16 -2.60
C PRO A 14 -15.88 4.51 -1.12
N SER A 15 -16.91 5.16 -0.55
CA SER A 15 -17.03 5.37 0.90
C SER A 15 -16.99 4.03 1.65
N PRO A 16 -16.43 3.96 2.88
CA PRO A 16 -16.43 2.74 3.70
C PRO A 16 -17.80 2.11 3.94
N GLU A 17 -18.89 2.86 3.79
CA GLU A 17 -20.27 2.35 3.90
C GLU A 17 -20.68 1.47 2.71
N ALA A 18 -20.17 1.73 1.51
CA ALA A 18 -20.55 0.97 0.31
C ALA A 18 -20.10 -0.51 0.35
N PRO A 19 -18.86 -0.84 0.78
CA PRO A 19 -18.43 -2.23 0.97
C PRO A 19 -18.71 -2.76 2.40
N MET A 20 -19.66 -2.18 3.15
CA MET A 20 -19.96 -2.63 4.51
C MET A 20 -20.35 -4.11 4.53
N TYR A 21 -19.77 -4.88 5.47
CA TYR A 21 -19.94 -6.34 5.60
C TYR A 21 -19.47 -7.16 4.38
N ARG A 22 -18.63 -6.58 3.52
CA ARG A 22 -18.04 -7.25 2.36
C ARG A 22 -16.52 -7.31 2.46
N VAL A 23 -15.95 -8.27 1.73
CA VAL A 23 -14.50 -8.40 1.58
C VAL A 23 -14.06 -7.66 0.33
N ILE A 24 -13.03 -6.82 0.44
CA ILE A 24 -12.42 -6.10 -0.67
C ILE A 24 -11.11 -6.81 -1.05
N LEU A 25 -10.92 -7.09 -2.34
CA LEU A 25 -9.65 -7.63 -2.82
C LEU A 25 -8.76 -6.50 -3.34
N SER A 26 -7.52 -6.52 -2.87
CA SER A 26 -6.47 -5.60 -3.30
C SER A 26 -5.21 -6.38 -3.66
N THR A 27 -5.05 -6.63 -4.94
CA THR A 27 -3.96 -7.44 -5.50
C THR A 27 -3.63 -6.99 -6.92
N LYS A 28 -2.45 -7.39 -7.39
CA LYS A 28 -2.15 -7.40 -8.82
C LYS A 28 -3.09 -8.40 -9.52
N PRO A 29 -3.54 -8.11 -10.75
CA PRO A 29 -4.18 -9.12 -11.57
C PRO A 29 -3.20 -10.30 -11.77
N PRO A 30 -3.69 -11.56 -11.74
CA PRO A 30 -2.88 -12.71 -12.10
C PRO A 30 -2.25 -12.51 -13.47
N LYS A 31 -0.94 -12.77 -13.62
CA LYS A 31 -0.34 -12.68 -14.95
C LYS A 31 -0.91 -13.81 -15.81
N GLU A 32 -1.39 -13.48 -17.00
CA GLU A 32 -2.15 -14.39 -17.88
C GLU A 32 -1.25 -15.43 -18.60
N TYR A 33 -0.26 -16.01 -17.92
CA TYR A 33 0.70 -16.96 -18.51
C TYR A 33 0.09 -18.35 -18.85
N LEU A 34 -1.18 -18.60 -18.55
CA LEU A 34 -1.84 -19.89 -18.81
C LEU A 34 -2.74 -19.91 -20.04
N LYS A 35 -3.21 -18.76 -20.54
CA LYS A 35 -4.15 -18.75 -21.68
C LYS A 35 -3.52 -19.17 -23.01
N THR A 36 -2.21 -19.03 -23.16
CA THR A 36 -1.48 -19.40 -24.39
C THR A 36 -1.12 -20.88 -24.50
N LYS A 37 -1.28 -21.68 -23.43
CA LYS A 37 -1.06 -23.14 -23.53
C LYS A 37 -2.30 -23.91 -23.98
N ILE A 38 -3.51 -23.43 -23.71
CA ILE A 38 -4.75 -24.13 -24.09
C ILE A 38 -5.01 -24.03 -25.61
N SER A 39 -4.49 -23.01 -26.30
CA SER A 39 -4.55 -22.92 -27.76
C SER A 39 -3.45 -23.71 -28.49
N LYS A 40 -2.59 -24.45 -27.77
CA LYS A 40 -1.47 -25.20 -28.36
C LYS A 40 -1.32 -26.62 -27.81
N GLU A 41 -2.41 -27.31 -27.50
CA GLU A 41 -2.35 -28.77 -27.28
C GLU A 41 -3.50 -29.49 -28.00
N LYS A 42 -3.35 -29.64 -29.32
CA LYS A 42 -3.69 -30.92 -29.94
C LYS A 42 -2.43 -31.76 -29.92
N GLY A 43 -2.34 -32.65 -28.94
CA GLY A 43 -1.39 -33.76 -28.93
C GLY A 43 -0.45 -33.78 -27.74
N LYS A 44 -0.81 -34.62 -26.75
CA LYS A 44 -0.01 -35.74 -26.21
C LYS A 44 -0.11 -35.80 -24.67
N ASP A 45 -0.54 -36.97 -24.21
CA ASP A 45 -0.81 -37.37 -22.83
C ASP A 45 0.37 -37.16 -21.87
N SER A 46 0.07 -36.76 -20.62
CA SER A 46 0.21 -37.62 -19.43
C SER A 46 -0.10 -36.86 -18.14
N CYS A 47 -0.91 -37.47 -17.27
CA CYS A 47 -1.16 -37.08 -15.87
C CYS A 47 0.14 -36.89 -15.07
N GLU A 48 0.16 -35.88 -14.18
CA GLU A 48 0.56 -36.06 -12.78
C GLU A 48 0.07 -34.89 -11.90
N GLU A 49 -0.43 -35.25 -10.72
CA GLU A 49 -1.02 -34.41 -9.68
C GLU A 49 0.03 -33.66 -8.82
N VAL A 50 -0.34 -32.44 -8.42
CA VAL A 50 -0.05 -31.76 -7.13
C VAL A 50 1.40 -31.67 -6.62
N ALA A 51 1.89 -30.44 -6.43
CA ALA A 51 2.68 -30.09 -5.24
C ALA A 51 2.64 -28.58 -4.95
N TRP A 52 1.87 -28.22 -3.94
CA TRP A 52 1.99 -26.99 -3.15
C TRP A 52 3.33 -27.03 -2.40
N GLY A 53 4.12 -25.96 -2.46
CA GLY A 53 5.28 -25.76 -1.59
C GLY A 53 6.64 -25.91 -2.27
N LYS A 54 7.29 -24.77 -2.53
CA LYS A 54 8.75 -24.69 -2.61
C LYS A 54 9.22 -23.33 -2.11
N GLU A 55 9.14 -23.15 -0.80
CA GLU A 55 10.06 -22.24 -0.09
C GLU A 55 11.35 -23.01 0.21
N PHE A 56 12.45 -22.26 0.33
CA PHE A 56 13.79 -22.65 0.78
C PHE A 56 14.74 -23.31 -0.25
N SER A 57 15.33 -22.46 -1.06
CA SER A 57 16.76 -22.42 -1.38
C SER A 57 16.99 -21.00 -1.89
N ASP A 58 17.54 -20.07 -1.11
CA ASP A 58 18.98 -19.93 -0.99
C ASP A 58 19.38 -19.27 0.34
N LEU A 59 19.95 -20.07 1.24
CA LEU A 59 20.55 -19.63 2.50
C LEU A 59 22.01 -20.12 2.50
N ARG A 60 22.79 -19.67 1.52
CA ARG A 60 24.25 -19.81 1.52
C ARG A 60 24.90 -18.96 0.41
N ASP A 61 24.99 -17.66 0.65
CA ASP A 61 26.18 -16.90 0.28
C ASP A 61 26.09 -15.47 0.83
N VAL A 62 27.24 -14.91 1.14
CA VAL A 62 27.50 -13.53 1.63
C VAL A 62 27.41 -13.33 3.15
N LEU A 63 28.28 -14.02 3.88
CA LEU A 63 29.08 -13.33 4.91
C LEU A 63 30.35 -12.79 4.24
N GLU A 64 30.70 -11.54 4.60
CA GLU A 64 31.96 -10.84 4.32
C GLU A 64 32.17 -10.28 2.91
N THR A 65 31.73 -9.04 2.69
CA THR A 65 32.65 -7.92 2.39
C THR A 65 31.94 -6.56 2.42
N ASN A 66 32.63 -5.60 3.04
CA ASN A 66 32.20 -4.21 3.24
C ASN A 66 31.94 -3.43 1.95
N GLY A 67 30.90 -2.59 1.99
CA GLY A 67 30.98 -1.21 1.47
C GLY A 67 30.58 -0.96 0.02
N TYR A 68 29.27 -0.88 -0.26
CA TYR A 68 28.60 0.29 -0.86
C TYR A 68 27.11 -0.02 -1.00
N SER A 69 26.26 0.83 -0.42
CA SER A 69 24.81 0.64 -0.38
C SER A 69 24.17 1.00 -1.72
N SER A 70 23.60 0.01 -2.41
CA SER A 70 22.60 0.20 -3.46
C SER A 70 21.44 -0.76 -3.21
N GLU A 71 20.55 -0.38 -2.29
CA GLU A 71 19.30 -1.11 -2.06
C GLU A 71 18.35 -0.84 -3.23
N HIS A 72 18.37 -1.75 -4.21
CA HIS A 72 17.37 -1.85 -5.26
C HIS A 72 15.98 -2.08 -4.63
N ASN A 73 15.10 -1.08 -4.72
CA ASN A 73 13.67 -1.35 -4.72
C ASN A 73 13.38 -2.15 -6.00
N GLN A 74 13.39 -3.49 -5.92
CA GLN A 74 13.00 -4.35 -7.03
C GLN A 74 11.50 -4.16 -7.26
N VAL A 75 11.17 -3.19 -8.11
CA VAL A 75 9.87 -3.10 -8.75
C VAL A 75 9.88 -4.15 -9.84
N GLU A 76 9.17 -5.26 -9.61
CA GLU A 76 8.98 -6.30 -10.64
C GLU A 76 8.49 -5.67 -11.95
N GLU A 77 9.29 -5.83 -12.99
CA GLU A 77 9.01 -5.37 -14.34
C GLU A 77 7.89 -6.21 -14.95
N ASP A 78 6.67 -5.68 -14.94
CA ASP A 78 5.62 -6.11 -15.88
C ASP A 78 4.78 -4.88 -16.21
N ILE A 79 4.74 -4.53 -17.49
CA ILE A 79 3.94 -3.42 -18.03
C ILE A 79 2.46 -3.71 -17.72
N ASP A 80 1.77 -2.74 -17.12
CA ASP A 80 0.31 -2.76 -17.01
C ASP A 80 -0.25 -2.35 -18.37
N ASP A 81 -0.78 -3.30 -19.15
CA ASP A 81 -1.47 -3.07 -20.43
C ASP A 81 -2.90 -2.53 -20.19
N CYS A 82 -3.03 -1.58 -19.26
CA CYS A 82 -4.26 -0.84 -19.02
C CYS A 82 -4.28 0.47 -19.82
N ASP A 83 -3.14 0.88 -20.38
CA ASP A 83 -2.98 2.15 -21.06
C ASP A 83 -3.21 1.98 -22.58
N ARG A 84 -4.37 2.43 -23.05
CA ARG A 84 -4.81 2.56 -24.46
C ARG A 84 -5.29 1.32 -25.22
N ARG A 85 -6.31 0.61 -24.72
CA ARG A 85 -7.24 -0.09 -25.63
C ARG A 85 -8.69 0.19 -25.29
N SER A 86 -9.36 0.86 -26.23
CA SER A 86 -10.81 0.86 -26.37
C SER A 86 -11.35 -0.56 -26.21
N ARG A 87 -12.43 -0.71 -25.42
CA ARG A 87 -13.23 -1.92 -25.18
C ARG A 87 -12.89 -3.06 -26.14
N GLN A 88 -11.96 -3.94 -25.76
CA GLN A 88 -11.90 -5.26 -26.36
C GLN A 88 -12.90 -6.13 -25.61
N VAL A 89 -13.82 -6.72 -26.37
CA VAL A 89 -14.77 -7.73 -25.91
C VAL A 89 -13.98 -8.84 -25.22
N GLY A 90 -14.23 -9.06 -23.93
CA GLY A 90 -13.68 -10.20 -23.19
C GLY A 90 -12.61 -9.89 -22.14
N GLU A 91 -12.70 -8.78 -21.40
CA GLU A 91 -11.95 -8.70 -20.14
C GLU A 91 -12.43 -9.80 -19.17
N PRO A 92 -11.52 -10.53 -18.49
CA PRO A 92 -11.92 -11.60 -17.59
C PRO A 92 -12.76 -11.07 -16.44
N GLU A 93 -13.91 -11.70 -16.17
CA GLU A 93 -14.82 -11.34 -15.08
C GLU A 93 -14.11 -11.24 -13.72
N TYR A 94 -13.04 -12.02 -13.51
CA TYR A 94 -12.27 -11.96 -12.27
C TYR A 94 -11.60 -10.62 -12.02
N LYS A 95 -11.32 -9.80 -13.05
CA LYS A 95 -10.70 -8.48 -12.87
C LYS A 95 -11.60 -7.54 -12.08
N LEU A 96 -12.92 -7.67 -12.23
CA LEU A 96 -13.92 -6.90 -11.48
C LEU A 96 -13.97 -7.26 -9.99
N LEU A 97 -13.40 -8.41 -9.60
CA LEU A 97 -13.23 -8.81 -8.21
C LEU A 97 -12.18 -7.95 -7.49
N ILE A 98 -11.20 -7.41 -8.23
CA ILE A 98 -10.13 -6.59 -7.67
C ILE A 98 -10.64 -5.15 -7.61
N SER A 99 -11.05 -4.71 -6.42
CA SER A 99 -11.61 -3.37 -6.25
C SER A 99 -10.53 -2.31 -6.00
N ILE A 100 -9.37 -2.69 -5.45
CA ILE A 100 -8.26 -1.77 -5.19
C ILE A 100 -7.02 -2.27 -5.93
N HIS A 101 -6.74 -1.63 -7.06
CA HIS A 101 -5.62 -1.97 -7.92
C HIS A 101 -4.29 -1.43 -7.39
N ASP A 102 -3.22 -2.24 -7.51
CA ASP A 102 -1.87 -1.79 -7.24
C ASP A 102 -1.34 -0.89 -8.35
N LYS A 103 -0.96 0.33 -8.00
CA LYS A 103 -0.31 1.29 -8.89
C LYS A 103 1.15 0.91 -9.05
N LYS A 104 1.53 0.51 -10.26
CA LYS A 104 2.94 0.34 -10.66
C LYS A 104 3.53 1.69 -11.06
N TYR A 105 4.81 1.85 -10.79
CA TYR A 105 5.57 3.01 -11.23
C TYR A 105 6.93 2.56 -11.74
N LYS A 106 7.38 3.19 -12.81
CA LYS A 106 8.74 3.02 -13.32
C LYS A 106 9.50 4.29 -13.00
N GLY A 107 10.66 4.16 -12.35
CA GLY A 107 11.52 5.27 -11.99
C GLY A 107 11.47 5.63 -10.50
N GLY A 108 11.80 6.88 -10.21
CA GLY A 108 11.97 7.35 -8.85
C GLY A 108 10.67 7.49 -8.07
N LEU A 109 10.82 7.86 -6.80
CA LEU A 109 9.69 8.11 -5.91
C LEU A 109 8.80 9.27 -6.39
N LYS A 110 9.36 10.24 -7.12
CA LYS A 110 8.60 11.34 -7.72
C LYS A 110 7.59 10.83 -8.75
N GLU A 111 7.97 9.86 -9.57
CA GLU A 111 7.13 9.19 -10.55
C GLU A 111 6.05 8.35 -9.86
N ALA A 112 6.42 7.64 -8.78
CA ALA A 112 5.48 6.85 -7.98
C ALA A 112 4.33 7.68 -7.41
N LEU A 113 4.62 8.92 -7.00
CA LEU A 113 3.68 9.84 -6.37
C LEU A 113 2.92 10.73 -7.37
N LYS A 114 3.06 10.50 -8.68
CA LYS A 114 2.23 11.19 -9.68
C LYS A 114 0.77 10.76 -9.53
N ILE A 115 -0.13 11.72 -9.70
CA ILE A 115 -1.57 11.50 -9.61
C ILE A 115 -2.11 11.41 -11.02
N ASP A 116 -2.82 10.34 -11.32
CA ASP A 116 -3.60 10.23 -12.56
C ASP A 116 -4.98 10.83 -12.29
N ILE A 117 -5.49 11.64 -13.23
CA ILE A 117 -6.72 12.40 -13.01
C ILE A 117 -7.93 11.46 -12.98
N ASP A 118 -7.92 10.44 -13.83
CA ASP A 118 -9.06 9.54 -14.10
C ASP A 118 -8.90 8.14 -13.48
N LYS A 119 -7.85 7.93 -12.67
CA LYS A 119 -7.56 6.62 -12.09
C LYS A 119 -6.99 6.73 -10.68
N VAL A 120 -7.65 6.05 -9.74
CA VAL A 120 -7.13 5.85 -8.39
C VAL A 120 -6.54 4.45 -8.23
N GLY A 121 -5.54 4.36 -7.36
CA GLY A 121 -4.88 3.10 -7.05
C GLY A 121 -4.22 3.11 -5.67
N ARG A 122 -3.68 1.95 -5.31
CA ARG A 122 -2.88 1.77 -4.11
C ARG A 122 -1.40 1.72 -4.47
N LEU A 123 -0.60 2.54 -3.81
CA LEU A 123 0.86 2.43 -3.80
C LEU A 123 1.29 1.71 -2.51
N SER A 124 2.25 0.78 -2.59
CA SER A 124 2.86 0.16 -1.42
C SER A 124 4.32 0.57 -1.32
N LEU A 125 4.74 1.07 -0.15
CA LEU A 125 6.12 1.49 0.14
C LEU A 125 6.65 0.77 1.39
N ILE A 126 7.92 0.43 1.35
CA ILE A 126 8.68 0.06 2.54
C ILE A 126 8.94 1.30 3.43
N GLU A 127 9.00 1.12 4.74
CA GLU A 127 9.24 2.19 5.72
C GLU A 127 10.46 3.09 5.40
N GLN A 128 11.56 2.52 4.89
CA GLN A 128 12.76 3.28 4.51
C GLN A 128 12.48 4.19 3.31
N ALA A 129 11.68 3.73 2.35
CA ALA A 129 11.26 4.54 1.21
C ALA A 129 10.30 5.64 1.65
N LEU A 130 9.41 5.35 2.61
CA LEU A 130 8.57 6.38 3.24
C LEU A 130 9.45 7.45 3.93
N GLY A 131 10.47 7.05 4.69
CA GLY A 131 11.38 8.00 5.35
C GLY A 131 12.08 8.94 4.36
N LYS A 132 12.56 8.41 3.23
CA LYS A 132 13.12 9.24 2.14
C LYS A 132 12.04 10.14 1.52
N ALA A 133 10.81 9.64 1.39
CA ALA A 133 9.68 10.37 0.83
C ALA A 133 9.23 11.55 1.69
N THR A 134 9.15 11.39 3.00
CA THR A 134 8.79 12.49 3.91
C THR A 134 9.87 13.58 3.91
N LEU A 135 11.15 13.19 3.76
CA LEU A 135 12.26 14.13 3.68
C LEU A 135 12.31 14.92 2.37
N HIS A 136 12.09 14.30 1.21
CA HIS A 136 12.28 14.98 -0.08
C HIS A 136 10.99 15.34 -0.81
N HIS A 137 9.88 14.69 -0.48
CA HIS A 137 8.63 14.72 -1.25
C HIS A 137 7.36 14.77 -0.38
N GLY A 138 7.43 15.37 0.82
CA GLY A 138 6.32 15.43 1.79
C GLY A 138 5.00 15.96 1.20
N ASN A 139 5.04 17.08 0.48
CA ASN A 139 3.83 17.64 -0.14
C ASN A 139 3.24 16.72 -1.23
N ASN A 140 4.09 16.01 -1.98
CA ASN A 140 3.64 15.05 -2.98
C ASN A 140 2.97 13.84 -2.32
N LEU A 141 3.44 13.39 -1.15
CA LEU A 141 2.78 12.34 -0.38
C LEU A 141 1.38 12.76 0.07
N VAL A 142 1.26 13.95 0.69
CA VAL A 142 -0.03 14.48 1.15
C VAL A 142 -0.99 14.59 -0.04
N ARG A 143 -0.54 15.18 -1.15
CA ARG A 143 -1.34 15.29 -2.37
C ARG A 143 -1.75 13.93 -2.93
N PHE A 144 -0.83 12.98 -2.99
CA PHE A 144 -1.11 11.63 -3.47
C PHE A 144 -2.20 10.96 -2.63
N THR A 145 -2.09 11.05 -1.30
CA THR A 145 -3.03 10.44 -0.35
C THR A 145 -4.41 11.12 -0.29
N HIS A 146 -4.61 12.24 -0.98
CA HIS A 146 -5.96 12.82 -1.14
C HIS A 146 -6.85 11.93 -2.00
N LYS A 147 -6.31 11.38 -3.09
CA LYS A 147 -7.07 10.56 -4.06
C LYS A 147 -6.68 9.08 -4.03
N ASN A 148 -5.43 8.77 -3.73
CA ASN A 148 -4.88 7.43 -3.79
C ASN A 148 -4.67 6.83 -2.39
N LEU A 149 -4.61 5.49 -2.32
CA LEU A 149 -4.26 4.79 -1.09
C LEU A 149 -2.75 4.55 -1.03
N LEU A 150 -2.16 4.78 0.14
CA LEU A 150 -0.77 4.49 0.42
C LEU A 150 -0.66 3.47 1.54
N ARG A 151 -0.08 2.32 1.21
CA ARG A 151 0.27 1.26 2.14
C ARG A 151 1.75 1.34 2.50
N VAL A 152 2.04 1.34 3.79
CA VAL A 152 3.40 1.30 4.33
C VAL A 152 3.56 -0.02 5.05
N TYR A 153 4.67 -0.71 4.84
CA TYR A 153 4.95 -1.98 5.51
C TYR A 153 6.40 -2.03 6.04
N PRO A 154 6.64 -2.77 7.13
CA PRO A 154 7.97 -2.89 7.72
C PRO A 154 8.95 -3.62 6.80
N LYS A 155 10.25 -3.41 7.01
CA LYS A 155 11.29 -4.10 6.24
C LYS A 155 11.28 -5.60 6.51
N GLY A 156 11.32 -6.41 5.44
CA GLY A 156 11.31 -7.87 5.54
C GLY A 156 12.54 -8.49 6.24
N THR A 157 13.67 -7.78 6.31
CA THR A 157 14.90 -8.25 6.98
C THR A 157 14.91 -7.97 8.49
N GLN A 158 13.81 -7.49 9.06
CA GLN A 158 13.72 -7.15 10.47
C GLN A 158 13.36 -8.39 11.30
N PHE A 159 14.37 -9.22 11.59
CA PHE A 159 14.20 -10.46 12.35
C PHE A 159 13.74 -10.26 13.80
N ASP A 160 13.90 -9.05 14.35
CA ASP A 160 13.48 -8.70 15.71
C ASP A 160 11.97 -8.38 15.83
N SER A 161 11.23 -8.40 14.71
CA SER A 161 9.79 -8.09 14.64
C SER A 161 9.42 -6.72 15.22
N SER A 162 10.37 -5.79 15.28
CA SER A 162 10.11 -4.43 15.73
C SER A 162 9.19 -3.67 14.77
N ASN A 163 8.56 -2.61 15.28
CA ASN A 163 7.62 -1.79 14.52
C ASN A 163 8.11 -0.36 14.47
N SER A 164 8.07 0.24 13.29
CA SER A 164 8.33 1.67 13.12
C SER A 164 7.18 2.54 13.67
N ASN A 165 7.50 3.79 13.99
CA ASN A 165 6.53 4.76 14.48
C ASN A 165 5.46 5.07 13.40
N PRO A 166 4.17 4.73 13.63
CA PRO A 166 3.13 4.89 12.63
C PRO A 166 2.77 6.36 12.35
N LEU A 167 3.11 7.27 13.28
CA LEU A 167 2.81 8.70 13.14
C LEU A 167 3.48 9.31 11.91
N ILE A 168 4.66 8.81 11.51
CA ILE A 168 5.38 9.30 10.32
C ILE A 168 4.50 9.15 9.07
N GLY A 169 3.81 8.01 8.93
CA GLY A 169 2.89 7.77 7.83
C GLY A 169 1.60 8.59 7.97
N TRP A 170 0.97 8.58 9.15
CA TRP A 170 -0.31 9.26 9.37
C TRP A 170 -0.22 10.78 9.21
N MET A 171 0.89 11.42 9.63
CA MET A 171 1.11 12.86 9.41
C MET A 171 1.17 13.26 7.94
N HIS A 172 1.51 12.31 7.05
CA HIS A 172 1.54 12.51 5.60
C HIS A 172 0.30 11.94 4.89
N GLY A 173 -0.73 11.54 5.66
CA GLY A 173 -1.99 11.06 5.13
C GLY A 173 -2.02 9.58 4.70
N CYS A 174 -0.97 8.80 5.00
CA CYS A 174 -0.94 7.36 4.67
C CYS A 174 -2.08 6.63 5.38
N GLN A 175 -2.88 5.87 4.64
CA GLN A 175 -4.09 5.23 5.16
C GLN A 175 -3.81 3.85 5.75
N MET A 176 -2.87 3.09 5.16
CA MET A 176 -2.61 1.71 5.55
C MET A 176 -1.18 1.57 6.08
N VAL A 177 -0.95 1.90 7.35
CA VAL A 177 0.35 1.71 8.00
C VAL A 177 0.36 0.35 8.68
N ALA A 178 0.92 -0.66 8.01
CA ALA A 178 0.98 -2.03 8.50
C ALA A 178 2.04 -2.17 9.60
N PHE A 179 1.76 -3.03 10.57
CA PHE A 179 2.63 -3.33 11.69
C PHE A 179 2.52 -4.81 12.07
N ASN A 180 3.54 -5.32 12.74
CA ASN A 180 3.60 -6.68 13.25
C ASN A 180 2.84 -6.78 14.58
N MET A 181 1.68 -7.44 14.58
CA MET A 181 0.90 -7.68 15.80
C MET A 181 1.54 -8.69 16.76
N GLN A 182 2.41 -9.57 16.25
CA GLN A 182 3.08 -10.62 17.01
C GLN A 182 4.02 -10.08 18.09
N GLY A 183 4.48 -8.83 17.96
CA GLY A 183 5.39 -8.17 18.91
C GLY A 183 4.76 -7.82 20.27
N TYR A 184 3.46 -8.07 20.47
CA TYR A 184 2.76 -7.80 21.73
C TYR A 184 3.40 -8.50 22.95
N ASP A 185 3.97 -9.70 22.73
CA ASP A 185 4.59 -10.53 23.79
C ASP A 185 6.09 -10.26 23.97
N ARG A 186 6.71 -9.41 23.13
CA ARG A 186 8.12 -9.05 23.26
C ARG A 186 8.26 -7.84 24.17
N SER A 187 9.09 -7.93 25.21
CA SER A 187 9.38 -6.85 26.17
C SER A 187 10.20 -5.70 25.59
N LEU A 188 10.07 -5.42 24.29
CA LEU A 188 10.67 -4.25 23.68
C LEU A 188 9.74 -3.08 23.99
N ALA A 189 10.22 -2.14 24.81
CA ALA A 189 9.46 -0.96 25.23
C ALA A 189 8.84 -0.23 24.02
N ASP A 190 9.56 -0.16 22.90
CA ASP A 190 9.09 0.48 21.67
C ASP A 190 7.94 -0.27 20.98
N ALA A 191 7.99 -1.61 20.93
CA ALA A 191 6.92 -2.42 20.32
C ALA A 191 5.60 -2.32 21.10
N ARG A 192 5.69 -2.29 22.44
CA ARG A 192 4.53 -2.11 23.33
C ARG A 192 3.87 -0.74 23.11
N ASN A 193 4.67 0.31 23.00
CA ASN A 193 4.17 1.68 22.81
C ASN A 193 3.44 1.85 21.47
N VAL A 194 3.98 1.27 20.39
CA VAL A 194 3.33 1.32 19.06
C VAL A 194 1.99 0.59 19.07
N TYR A 195 1.91 -0.60 19.70
CA TYR A 195 0.65 -1.34 19.80
C TYR A 195 -0.44 -0.53 20.51
N TRP A 196 -0.15 0.04 21.70
CA TRP A 196 -1.13 0.84 22.43
C TRP A 196 -1.54 2.09 21.69
N LEU A 197 -0.62 2.73 20.96
CA LEU A 197 -0.93 3.88 20.12
C LEU A 197 -1.92 3.52 19.01
N ILE A 198 -1.66 2.43 18.29
CA ILE A 198 -2.54 1.95 17.21
C ILE A 198 -3.90 1.52 17.79
N GLN A 199 -3.89 0.77 18.89
CA GLN A 199 -5.13 0.36 19.55
C GLN A 199 -5.94 1.56 20.05
N GLY A 200 -5.30 2.57 20.63
CA GLY A 200 -5.95 3.81 21.06
C GLY A 200 -6.57 4.57 19.89
N MET A 201 -5.82 4.74 18.80
CA MET A 201 -6.29 5.41 17.58
C MET A 201 -7.53 4.69 17.01
N PHE A 202 -7.48 3.37 16.83
CA PHE A 202 -8.57 2.62 16.21
C PHE A 202 -9.72 2.23 17.16
N ARG A 203 -9.59 2.43 18.47
CA ARG A 203 -10.72 2.44 19.41
C ARG A 203 -11.62 3.66 19.22
N SER A 204 -11.11 4.73 18.62
CA SER A 204 -11.95 5.86 18.21
C SER A 204 -12.97 5.43 17.17
N ASN A 205 -13.96 6.28 16.90
CA ASN A 205 -15.02 6.01 15.92
C ASN A 205 -15.75 4.66 16.15
N GLY A 206 -15.98 4.30 17.42
CA GLY A 206 -16.70 3.08 17.79
C GLY A 206 -15.93 1.78 17.56
N GLY A 207 -14.60 1.83 17.36
CA GLY A 207 -13.81 0.62 17.17
C GLY A 207 -13.92 -0.01 15.78
N CYS A 208 -14.45 0.70 14.79
CA CYS A 208 -14.77 0.14 13.47
C CYS A 208 -13.55 -0.10 12.56
N GLY A 209 -12.34 0.27 13.01
CA GLY A 209 -11.11 0.14 12.22
C GLY A 209 -10.90 1.26 11.19
N TYR A 210 -11.79 2.24 11.10
CA TYR A 210 -11.66 3.42 10.25
C TYR A 210 -11.69 4.71 11.06
N VAL A 211 -10.72 5.58 10.81
CA VAL A 211 -10.67 6.92 11.39
C VAL A 211 -10.57 7.94 10.26
N LYS A 212 -11.50 8.89 10.22
CA LYS A 212 -11.51 9.95 9.20
C LYS A 212 -10.26 10.82 9.36
N LYS A 213 -9.53 11.05 8.26
CA LYS A 213 -8.41 11.99 8.24
C LYS A 213 -8.90 13.41 8.59
N PRO A 214 -8.07 14.26 9.22
CA PRO A 214 -8.37 15.68 9.36
C PRO A 214 -8.60 16.34 8.00
N ASP A 215 -9.47 17.36 7.95
CA ASP A 215 -9.86 18.00 6.68
C ASP A 215 -8.67 18.58 5.91
N PHE A 216 -7.63 19.05 6.60
CA PHE A 216 -6.40 19.57 5.99
C PHE A 216 -5.51 18.50 5.33
N LEU A 217 -5.76 17.20 5.56
CA LEU A 217 -5.12 16.07 4.86
C LEU A 217 -6.04 15.44 3.81
N MET A 218 -7.17 16.07 3.51
CA MET A 218 -8.13 15.61 2.50
C MET A 218 -8.44 16.68 1.46
N LYS A 219 -8.31 17.95 1.82
CA LYS A 219 -8.63 19.09 0.97
C LYS A 219 -7.44 20.04 0.89
N GLU A 220 -7.27 20.66 -0.26
CA GLU A 220 -6.44 21.85 -0.39
C GLU A 220 -7.15 23.01 0.33
N ASP A 221 -6.39 23.95 0.87
CA ASP A 221 -6.97 25.10 1.55
C ASP A 221 -7.61 26.10 0.55
N GLN A 222 -8.16 27.20 1.05
CA GLN A 222 -8.81 28.23 0.22
C GLN A 222 -7.85 28.90 -0.79
N HIS A 223 -6.54 28.72 -0.64
CA HIS A 223 -5.49 29.25 -1.51
C HIS A 223 -4.83 28.15 -2.34
N ASN A 224 -5.44 26.96 -2.43
CA ASN A 224 -4.89 25.76 -3.07
C ASN A 224 -3.50 25.35 -2.50
N GLN A 225 -3.23 25.68 -1.24
CA GLN A 225 -2.03 25.24 -0.54
C GLN A 225 -2.28 23.87 0.11
N LEU A 226 -1.31 22.99 -0.09
CA LEU A 226 -1.26 21.69 0.56
C LEU A 226 -0.69 21.85 1.97
N PHE A 227 -1.19 21.05 2.90
CA PHE A 227 -0.60 20.95 4.22
C PHE A 227 0.85 20.43 4.12
N ASP A 228 1.79 21.18 4.71
CA ASP A 228 3.18 20.77 4.85
C ASP A 228 3.48 20.38 6.30
N PRO A 229 3.71 19.08 6.59
CA PRO A 229 4.00 18.58 7.94
C PRO A 229 5.26 19.18 8.58
N LYS A 230 6.16 19.78 7.80
CA LYS A 230 7.42 20.35 8.30
C LYS A 230 7.29 21.80 8.76
N VAL A 231 6.22 22.48 8.37
CA VAL A 231 5.99 23.87 8.73
C VAL A 231 5.61 23.94 10.21
N LYS A 232 6.36 24.71 10.98
CA LYS A 232 6.01 25.01 12.37
C LYS A 232 4.81 25.94 12.38
N LEU A 233 3.67 25.43 12.83
CA LEU A 233 2.45 26.21 13.01
C LEU A 233 2.42 26.86 14.40
N PRO A 234 1.82 28.05 14.54
CA PRO A 234 1.63 28.68 15.84
C PRO A 234 0.71 27.83 16.73
N VAL A 235 1.03 27.76 18.01
CA VAL A 235 0.24 27.02 19.00
C VAL A 235 -1.13 27.67 19.12
N LYS A 236 -2.20 26.91 18.79
CA LYS A 236 -3.58 27.39 18.91
C LYS A 236 -4.16 27.21 20.30
N LYS A 237 -3.79 26.12 20.98
CA LYS A 237 -4.33 25.75 22.28
C LYS A 237 -3.34 24.87 23.02
N THR A 238 -3.01 25.24 24.24
CA THR A 238 -2.26 24.39 25.17
C THR A 238 -3.28 23.66 26.03
N LEU A 239 -3.33 22.33 25.93
CA LEU A 239 -4.10 21.51 26.86
C LEU A 239 -3.33 21.46 28.17
N LYS A 240 -3.99 21.81 29.28
CA LYS A 240 -3.42 21.61 30.62
C LYS A 240 -3.76 20.19 31.05
N ASP A 241 -2.75 19.41 31.39
CA ASP A 241 -2.98 18.14 32.09
C ASP A 241 -3.66 18.47 33.41
N LYS A 242 -4.78 17.78 33.69
CA LYS A 242 -5.49 17.86 34.97
C LYS A 242 -4.99 16.78 35.90
#